data_AF-X1HXY9-F1
#
_entry.id   AF-X1HXY9-F1
#
_cell.length_a   1.000
_cell.length_b   1.000
_cell.length_c   1.000
_cell.angle_alpha   90.00
_cell.angle_beta   90.00
_cell.angle_gamma   90.00
#
_symmetry.space_group_name_H-M   'P 1'
#
loop_
_entity.id
_entity.type
_entity.pdbx_description
1 polymer ?
#
loop_
_entity_poly.entity_id
_entity_poly.type
_entity_poly.pdbx_seq_one_letter_code
_entity_poly.pdbx_strand_id
1 'polypeptide(L)' 'MIKELKLLARSIFIIDKDDRTRYIEIVPEITRHPDYDKAARMVKQLIT' A
#
# COMPACT_ATOMS: atom_id res chain seq x y z
N MET A 1 -8.88 3.00 10.21
CA MET A 1 -8.45 3.94 11.27
C MET A 1 -8.36 3.17 12.57
N ILE A 2 -7.24 3.26 13.27
CA ILE A 2 -7.07 2.77 14.64
C ILE A 2 -7.60 3.89 15.55
N LYS A 3 -8.83 3.73 16.04
CA LYS A 3 -9.64 4.83 16.59
C LYS A 3 -9.06 5.40 17.87
N GLU A 4 -8.56 4.52 18.73
CA GLU A 4 -8.02 4.80 20.06
C GLU A 4 -6.72 5.60 19.96
N LEU A 5 -5.90 5.28 18.95
CA LEU A 5 -4.63 5.94 18.69
C LEU A 5 -4.76 7.14 17.75
N LYS A 6 -5.93 7.34 17.13
CA LYS A 6 -6.16 8.30 16.03
C LYS A 6 -5.15 8.13 14.88
N LEU A 7 -4.75 6.89 14.60
CA LEU A 7 -3.78 6.55 13.56
C LEU A 7 -4.47 5.94 12.34
N LEU A 8 -3.88 6.19 11.18
CA LEU A 8 -4.19 5.43 9.97
C LEU A 8 -3.45 4.09 10.00
N ALA A 9 -4.02 3.07 9.36
CA ALA A 9 -3.32 1.80 9.22
C ALA A 9 -2.14 1.97 8.27
N ARG A 10 -0.95 1.45 8.63
CA ARG A 10 0.20 1.42 7.74
C ARG A 10 -0.17 0.65 6.48
N SER A 11 -0.06 1.30 5.33
CA SER A 11 -0.57 0.76 4.07
C SER A 11 0.25 1.25 2.88
N ILE A 12 0.21 0.52 1.76
CA ILE A 12 0.71 0.95 0.45
C ILE A 12 -0.47 0.97 -0.52
N PHE A 13 -0.56 2.05 -1.30
CA PHE A 13 -1.51 2.20 -2.40
C PHE A 13 -0.72 2.50 -3.68
N ILE A 14 -1.05 1.82 -4.78
CA ILE A 14 -0.51 2.15 -6.10
C ILE A 14 -1.68 2.57 -6.99
N ILE A 15 -1.58 3.78 -7.53
CA ILE A 15 -2.56 4.41 -8.41
C ILE A 15 -1.88 4.62 -9.76
N ASP A 16 -2.57 4.30 -10.85
CA ASP A 16 -2.04 4.50 -12.20
C ASP A 16 -2.37 5.87 -12.78
N LYS A 17 -1.97 6.11 -14.04
CA LYS A 17 -2.19 7.36 -14.77
C LYS A 17 -3.68 7.68 -15.06
N ASP A 18 -4.56 6.68 -14.95
CA ASP A 18 -5.99 6.83 -15.22
C ASP A 18 -6.77 6.97 -13.89
N ASP A 19 -6.07 7.37 -12.82
CA ASP A 19 -6.55 7.51 -11.44
C ASP A 19 -7.20 6.23 -10.87
N ARG A 20 -6.76 5.05 -11.32
CA ARG A 20 -7.26 3.76 -10.82
C ARG A 20 -6.31 3.14 -9.82
N THR A 21 -6.86 2.73 -8.68
CA THR A 21 -6.13 1.92 -7.70
C THR A 21 -5.83 0.53 -8.28
N ARG A 22 -4.55 0.22 -8.46
CA ARG A 22 -4.07 -1.07 -8.98
C ARG A 22 -3.59 -2.02 -7.90
N TYR A 23 -3.23 -1.49 -6.74
CA TYR A 23 -2.74 -2.27 -5.61
C TYR A 23 -3.11 -1.62 -4.30
N ILE A 24 -3.47 -2.45 -3.32
CA ILE A 24 -3.65 -2.07 -1.93
C ILE A 24 -2.97 -3.13 -1.07
N GLU A 25 -2.13 -2.68 -0.15
CA GLU A 25 -1.64 -3.50 0.94
C GLU A 25 -1.92 -2.78 2.25
N ILE A 26 -2.67 -3.44 3.11
CA ILE A 26 -2.93 -2.96 4.47
C ILE A 26 -2.14 -3.89 5.39
N VAL A 27 -1.20 -3.32 6.15
CA VAL A 27 -0.36 -4.12 7.05
C VAL A 27 -1.22 -4.58 8.24
N PRO A 28 -1.24 -5.89 8.57
CA PRO A 28 -2.07 -6.41 9.67
C PRO A 28 -1.76 -5.78 11.03
N GLU A 29 -0.52 -5.34 11.25
CA GLU A 29 -0.05 -4.75 12.50
C GLU A 29 0.85 -3.53 12.19
N ILE A 30 0.61 -2.39 12.85
CA ILE A 30 1.26 -1.11 12.52
C ILE A 30 2.77 -1.09 12.77
N THR A 31 3.25 -1.95 13.67
CA THR A 31 4.66 -2.14 14.04
C THR A 31 5.43 -2.94 12.99
N ARG A 32 4.75 -3.65 12.09
CA ARG A 32 5.37 -4.42 11.01
C ARG A 32 5.55 -3.56 9.76
N HIS A 33 6.47 -3.97 8.91
CA HIS A 33 6.65 -3.37 7.59
C HIS A 33 5.74 -4.04 6.55
N PRO A 34 5.32 -3.30 5.51
CA PRO A 34 4.74 -3.89 4.31
C PRO A 34 5.80 -4.64 3.48
N ASP A 35 5.36 -5.38 2.47
CA ASP A 35 6.23 -6.02 1.47
C ASP A 35 6.63 -5.02 0.38
N TYR A 36 7.76 -4.34 0.60
CA TYR A 36 8.31 -3.35 -0.32
C TYR A 36 8.67 -3.93 -1.69
N ASP A 37 9.23 -5.14 -1.72
CA ASP A 37 9.66 -5.77 -2.97
C ASP A 37 8.46 -6.12 -3.84
N LYS A 38 7.38 -6.60 -3.22
CA LYS A 38 6.11 -6.84 -3.91
C LYS A 38 5.51 -5.55 -4.45
N ALA A 39 5.45 -4.49 -3.65
CA ALA A 39 4.97 -3.19 -4.11
C ALA A 39 5.79 -2.67 -5.31
N ALA A 40 7.12 -2.75 -5.25
CA ALA A 40 7.99 -2.33 -6.34
C ALA A 40 7.79 -3.17 -7.61
N ARG A 41 7.59 -4.50 -7.49
CA ARG A 41 7.24 -5.36 -8.63
C ARG A 41 5.92 -4.96 -9.28
N MET A 42 4.91 -4.61 -8.49
CA MET A 42 3.61 -4.14 -9.02
C MET A 42 3.77 -2.85 -9.82
N VAL A 43 4.55 -1.88 -9.33
CA VAL A 43 4.82 -0.64 -10.09
C VAL A 43 5.50 -0.96 -11.43
N LYS A 44 6.51 -1.82 -11.42
CA LYS A 44 7.23 -2.22 -12.65
C LYS A 44 6.31 -2.82 -13.72
N GLN A 45 5.34 -3.65 -13.31
CA GLN A 45 4.35 -4.24 -14.21
C GLN A 45 3.37 -3.23 -14.83
N LEU A 46 3.23 -2.04 -14.24
CA LEU A 46 2.32 -1.00 -14.75
C LEU A 46 2.99 -0.02 -15.71
N ILE A 47 4.32 0.04 -15.71
CA ILE A 47 5.12 0.97 -16.53
C ILE A 47 5.91 0.28 -17.65
N THR A 48 5.90 -1.05 -17.67
CA THR A 48 6.52 -1.88 -18.72
C THR A 48 5.43 -2.45 -19.60
#